data_AF-A0A563TYZ5-F1
#
_entry.id   AF-A0A563TYZ5-F1
#
_cell.length_a   1.000
_cell.length_b   1.000
_cell.length_c   1.000
_cell.angle_alpha   90.00
_cell.angle_beta   90.00
_cell.angle_gamma   90.00
#
_symmetry.space_group_name_H-M   'P 1'
#
loop_
_entity.id
_entity.type
_entity.pdbx_description
1 polymer ?
#
loop_
_entity_poly.entity_id
_entity_poly.type
_entity_poly.pdbx_seq_one_letter_code
_entity_poly.pdbx_strand_id
1 'polypeptide(L)'
;MSESFFPEGSIPVIEADQMIANWKAFLADQEPDFDIRSFLIPIASFTNIVQFNPDAEAVRVHIGLEIADDPTSAKLIFIPVVDGKEVRRIIMPQGQPGSGTEVEGGDGSQSNTYDMSKSCPPYCTEEPPVE
;
A
#
# COMPACT_ATOMS: atom_id res chain seq x y z
N MET A 1 -12.70 23.39 -12.00
CA MET A 1 -12.55 21.93 -11.99
C MET A 1 -11.89 21.59 -10.66
N SER A 2 -12.55 20.85 -9.78
CA SER A 2 -11.97 20.45 -8.50
C SER A 2 -10.90 19.40 -8.76
N GLU A 3 -9.64 19.74 -8.52
CA GLU A 3 -8.54 18.79 -8.52
C GLU A 3 -8.85 17.72 -7.48
N SER A 4 -9.07 16.48 -7.92
CA SER A 4 -9.12 15.35 -7.00
C SER A 4 -7.72 15.17 -6.43
N PHE A 5 -7.51 15.67 -5.22
CA PHE A 5 -6.31 15.43 -4.43
C PHE A 5 -6.26 13.94 -4.07
N PHE A 6 -5.80 13.09 -4.97
CA PHE A 6 -5.41 11.75 -4.58
C PHE A 6 -4.06 11.85 -3.87
N PRO A 7 -3.88 11.22 -2.70
CA PRO A 7 -2.55 11.04 -2.14
C PRO A 7 -1.68 10.35 -3.20
N GLU A 8 -0.54 10.94 -3.54
CA GLU A 8 0.38 10.34 -4.50
C GLU A 8 0.82 8.96 -4.01
N GLY A 9 0.74 7.96 -4.90
CA GLY A 9 1.02 6.57 -4.59
C GLY A 9 -0.11 5.78 -3.93
N SER A 10 -1.31 6.38 -3.79
CA SER A 10 -2.51 5.62 -3.45
C SER A 10 -2.99 4.78 -4.64
N ILE A 11 -3.47 3.57 -4.35
CA ILE A 11 -4.07 2.64 -5.32
C ILE A 11 -5.51 2.32 -4.90
N PRO A 12 -6.44 2.01 -5.82
CA PRO A 12 -7.80 1.61 -5.46
C PRO A 12 -7.85 0.46 -4.44
N VAL A 13 -8.75 0.52 -3.46
CA VAL A 13 -8.90 -0.53 -2.43
C VAL A 13 -9.16 -1.91 -3.05
N ILE A 14 -9.96 -1.97 -4.11
CA ILE A 14 -10.27 -3.23 -4.82
C ILE A 14 -9.01 -3.83 -5.44
N GLU A 15 -8.14 -2.99 -5.98
CA GLU A 15 -6.87 -3.42 -6.57
C GLU A 15 -5.94 -3.97 -5.48
N ALA A 16 -5.81 -3.25 -4.36
CA ALA A 16 -5.05 -3.71 -3.20
C ALA A 16 -5.57 -5.06 -2.65
N ASP A 17 -6.89 -5.20 -2.53
CA ASP A 17 -7.52 -6.45 -2.07
C ASP A 17 -7.23 -7.61 -3.03
N GLN A 18 -7.28 -7.35 -4.34
CA GLN A 18 -6.93 -8.35 -5.34
C GLN A 18 -5.46 -8.76 -5.23
N MET A 19 -4.54 -7.80 -5.07
CA MET A 19 -3.11 -8.10 -4.90
C MET A 19 -2.84 -8.92 -3.64
N ILE A 20 -3.48 -8.58 -2.52
CA ILE A 20 -3.36 -9.34 -1.26
C ILE A 20 -3.97 -10.75 -1.41
N ALA A 21 -5.07 -10.88 -2.14
CA ALA A 21 -5.68 -12.18 -2.44
C ALA A 21 -4.77 -13.05 -3.32
N ASN A 22 -4.13 -12.45 -4.32
CA ASN A 22 -3.14 -13.11 -5.17
C ASN A 22 -1.98 -13.66 -4.35
N TRP A 23 -1.43 -12.85 -3.44
CA TRP A 23 -0.37 -13.30 -2.53
C TRP A 23 -0.80 -14.50 -1.66
N LYS A 24 -2.02 -14.45 -1.10
CA LYS A 24 -2.57 -15.58 -0.33
C LYS A 24 -2.74 -16.84 -1.18
N ALA A 25 -3.15 -16.70 -2.44
CA ALA A 25 -3.30 -17.80 -3.37
C ALA A 25 -1.94 -18.42 -3.74
N PHE A 26 -0.95 -17.58 -4.02
CA PHE A 26 0.43 -18.00 -4.28
C PHE A 26 1.01 -18.80 -3.10
N LEU A 27 0.82 -18.33 -1.86
CA LEU A 27 1.24 -19.07 -0.66
C LEU A 27 0.48 -20.37 -0.39
N ALA A 28 -0.68 -20.57 -1.03
CA ALA A 28 -1.46 -21.79 -0.88
C ALA A 28 -0.99 -22.92 -1.82
N ASP A 29 -0.11 -22.62 -2.77
CA ASP A 29 0.59 -23.64 -3.56
C ASP A 29 1.53 -24.47 -2.65
N GLN A 30 1.83 -25.72 -3.04
CA GLN A 30 2.62 -26.62 -2.20
C GLN A 30 4.12 -26.30 -2.21
N GLU A 31 4.62 -25.60 -3.22
CA GLU A 31 6.03 -25.20 -3.35
C GLU A 31 6.18 -23.79 -3.98
N PRO A 32 5.73 -22.71 -3.31
CA PRO A 32 5.90 -21.37 -3.81
C PRO A 32 7.39 -20.97 -3.76
N ASP A 33 7.99 -20.70 -4.92
CA ASP A 33 9.34 -20.13 -5.01
C ASP A 33 9.26 -18.60 -4.94
N PHE A 34 9.65 -18.04 -3.79
CA PHE A 34 9.64 -16.60 -3.54
C PHE A 34 11.04 -16.12 -3.22
N ASP A 35 11.67 -15.44 -4.17
CA ASP A 35 13.08 -15.04 -4.11
C ASP A 35 13.29 -13.53 -3.90
N ILE A 36 12.20 -12.77 -3.72
CA ILE A 36 12.26 -11.34 -3.38
C ILE A 36 12.88 -11.15 -2.00
N ARG A 37 13.93 -10.34 -1.94
CA ARG A 37 14.77 -10.19 -0.74
C ARG A 37 14.56 -8.86 -0.04
N SER A 38 14.23 -7.82 -0.82
CA SER A 38 14.00 -6.49 -0.29
C SER A 38 13.03 -5.71 -1.17
N PHE A 39 12.56 -4.59 -0.63
CA PHE A 39 11.72 -3.64 -1.34
C PHE A 39 12.34 -2.26 -1.27
N LEU A 40 12.51 -1.62 -2.43
CA LEU A 40 12.85 -0.20 -2.50
C LEU A 40 11.57 0.62 -2.31
N ILE A 41 11.53 1.43 -1.26
CA ILE A 41 10.40 2.31 -0.94
C ILE A 41 10.91 3.77 -0.92
N PRO A 42 10.38 4.67 -1.78
CA PRO A 42 10.77 6.08 -1.74
C PRO A 42 10.40 6.74 -0.40
N ILE A 43 11.27 7.59 0.15
CA ILE A 43 10.99 8.32 1.40
C ILE A 43 9.71 9.16 1.31
N ALA A 44 9.43 9.74 0.13
CA ALA A 44 8.21 10.50 -0.14
C ALA A 44 6.94 9.71 0.19
N SER A 45 6.99 8.37 0.08
CA SER A 45 5.90 7.47 0.44
C SER A 45 5.50 7.60 1.90
N PHE A 46 6.49 7.60 2.80
CA PHE A 46 6.26 7.73 4.23
C PHE A 46 5.78 9.14 4.57
N THR A 47 6.33 10.17 3.91
CA THR A 47 5.88 11.56 4.09
C THR A 47 4.41 11.72 3.72
N ASN A 48 3.97 11.14 2.59
CA ASN A 48 2.58 11.20 2.14
C ASN A 48 1.66 10.47 3.12
N ILE A 49 2.02 9.26 3.54
CA ILE A 49 1.22 8.50 4.52
C ILE A 49 1.01 9.31 5.79
N VAL A 50 2.08 9.91 6.34
CA VAL A 50 2.00 10.74 7.56
C VAL A 50 1.19 12.02 7.33
N GLN A 51 1.36 12.69 6.18
CA GLN A 51 0.66 13.93 5.88
C GLN A 51 -0.86 13.76 5.77
N PHE A 52 -1.31 12.66 5.17
CA PHE A 52 -2.74 12.38 4.96
C PHE A 52 -3.39 11.59 6.10
N ASN A 53 -2.60 11.13 7.07
CA ASN A 53 -3.05 10.36 8.23
C ASN A 53 -2.38 10.86 9.52
N PRO A 54 -2.61 12.12 9.92
CA PRO A 54 -1.99 12.70 11.10
C PRO A 54 -2.38 11.99 12.41
N ASP A 55 -3.54 11.35 12.42
CA ASP A 55 -4.08 10.61 13.57
C ASP A 55 -3.72 9.11 13.53
N ALA A 56 -2.98 8.64 12.51
CA ALA A 56 -2.57 7.24 12.45
C ALA A 56 -1.50 6.94 13.51
N GLU A 57 -1.75 5.89 14.28
CA GLU A 57 -0.85 5.40 15.32
C GLU A 57 0.19 4.41 14.77
N ALA A 58 -0.11 3.78 13.63
CA ALA A 58 0.75 2.82 12.97
C ALA A 58 0.39 2.70 11.47
N VAL A 59 1.19 1.92 10.75
CA VAL A 59 0.91 1.47 9.39
C VAL A 59 0.99 -0.05 9.37
N ARG A 60 -0.04 -0.73 8.86
CA ARG A 60 0.03 -2.14 8.55
C ARG A 60 0.50 -2.32 7.12
N VAL A 61 1.45 -3.22 6.93
CA VAL A 61 1.98 -3.56 5.60
C VAL A 61 1.57 -4.98 5.26
N HIS A 62 0.94 -5.15 4.10
CA HIS A 62 0.63 -6.45 3.52
C HIS A 62 1.55 -6.70 2.32
N ILE A 63 1.83 -7.97 2.05
CA ILE A 63 2.42 -8.37 0.77
C ILE A 63 1.27 -8.66 -0.20
N GLY A 64 1.38 -8.15 -1.41
CA GLY A 64 0.47 -8.43 -2.52
C GLY A 64 1.25 -8.79 -3.79
N LEU A 65 0.62 -9.50 -4.71
CA LEU A 65 1.15 -9.73 -6.06
C LEU A 65 0.29 -9.01 -7.08
N GLU A 66 0.90 -8.15 -7.89
CA GLU A 66 0.21 -7.50 -9.02
C GLU A 66 -0.25 -8.55 -10.05
N ILE A 67 0.54 -9.61 -10.24
CA ILE A 67 0.26 -10.74 -11.13
C ILE A 67 0.30 -12.02 -10.28
N ALA A 68 -0.81 -12.78 -10.27
CA ALA A 68 -1.02 -13.86 -9.30
C ALA A 68 0.05 -14.95 -9.24
N ASP A 69 0.61 -15.31 -10.40
CA ASP A 69 1.59 -16.40 -10.52
C ASP A 69 3.03 -15.89 -10.75
N ASP A 70 3.26 -14.59 -10.57
CA ASP A 70 4.58 -13.97 -10.75
C ASP A 70 5.09 -13.37 -9.43
N PRO A 71 6.01 -14.04 -8.72
CA PRO A 71 6.56 -13.53 -7.46
C PRO A 71 7.36 -12.24 -7.64
N THR A 72 7.85 -11.96 -8.85
CA THR A 72 8.59 -10.71 -9.14
C THR A 72 7.69 -9.48 -9.18
N SER A 73 6.38 -9.70 -9.33
CA SER A 73 5.33 -8.68 -9.26
C SER A 73 4.96 -8.27 -7.83
N ALA A 74 5.70 -8.76 -6.82
CA ALA A 74 5.42 -8.47 -5.43
C ALA A 74 5.48 -6.99 -5.08
N LYS A 75 4.51 -6.57 -4.27
CA LYS A 75 4.31 -5.22 -3.75
C LYS A 75 4.09 -5.27 -2.24
N LEU A 76 4.47 -4.19 -1.57
CA LEU A 76 4.09 -3.87 -0.20
C LEU A 76 2.95 -2.87 -0.22
N ILE A 77 1.83 -3.28 0.36
CA ILE A 77 0.61 -2.51 0.46
C ILE A 77 0.53 -1.89 1.84
N PHE A 78 0.66 -0.57 1.93
CA PHE A 78 0.65 0.18 3.19
C PHE A 78 -0.76 0.68 3.49
N ILE A 79 -1.24 0.40 4.70
CA ILE A 79 -2.57 0.80 5.17
C ILE A 79 -2.44 1.44 6.57
N PRO A 80 -2.79 2.72 6.73
CA PRO A 80 -2.76 3.39 8.03
C PRO A 80 -3.69 2.71 9.04
N VAL A 81 -3.29 2.76 10.31
CA VAL A 81 -4.06 2.23 11.44
C VAL A 81 -4.44 3.37 12.36
N VAL A 82 -5.73 3.48 12.67
CA VAL A 82 -6.31 4.44 13.63
C VAL A 82 -7.21 3.65 14.57
N ASP A 83 -7.06 3.83 15.88
CA ASP A 83 -7.81 3.12 16.91
C ASP A 83 -7.76 1.58 16.74
N GLY A 84 -6.58 1.06 16.39
CA GLY A 84 -6.32 -0.36 16.14
C GLY A 84 -6.92 -0.94 14.85
N LYS A 85 -7.54 -0.11 13.99
CA LYS A 85 -8.20 -0.55 12.75
C LYS A 85 -7.52 0.00 11.51
N GLU A 86 -7.44 -0.83 10.48
CA GLU A 86 -7.02 -0.40 9.14
C GLU A 86 -8.02 0.59 8.56
N VAL A 87 -7.53 1.74 8.12
CA VAL A 87 -8.30 2.79 7.45
C VAL A 87 -7.96 2.75 5.97
N ARG A 88 -8.81 2.12 5.16
CA ARG A 88 -8.52 1.88 3.74
C ARG A 88 -9.03 2.99 2.83
N ARG A 89 -9.91 3.83 3.33
CA ARG A 89 -10.46 5.00 2.63
C ARG A 89 -10.34 6.23 3.51
N ILE A 90 -10.08 7.38 2.89
CA ILE A 90 -10.13 8.68 3.56
C ILE A 90 -11.24 9.53 2.98
N ILE A 91 -11.83 10.35 3.83
CA ILE A 91 -12.67 11.46 3.40
C ILE A 91 -11.81 12.70 3.51
N MET A 92 -11.70 13.44 2.40
CA MET A 92 -11.06 14.74 2.37
C MET A 92 -12.17 15.80 2.47
N PRO A 93 -12.33 16.49 3.60
CA PRO A 93 -13.18 17.68 3.64
C PRO A 93 -12.62 18.68 2.62
N GLN A 94 -13.49 19.33 1.85
CA GLN A 94 -13.05 20.36 0.89
C GLN A 94 -12.17 21.40 1.60
N GLY A 95 -10.89 21.46 1.22
CA GLY A 95 -9.93 22.44 1.73
C GLY A 95 -9.23 22.08 3.05
N GLN A 96 -9.29 20.84 3.54
CA GLN A 96 -8.53 20.40 4.72
C GLN A 96 -7.66 19.17 4.41
N PRO A 97 -6.51 19.00 5.10
CA PRO A 97 -5.77 17.74 5.05
C PRO A 97 -6.67 16.59 5.53
N GLY A 98 -6.57 15.42 4.88
CA GLY A 98 -7.41 14.24 5.16
C GLY A 98 -7.39 13.86 6.64
N SER A 99 -8.53 13.45 7.18
CA SER A 99 -8.71 13.23 8.62
C SER A 99 -8.48 11.79 9.08
N GLY A 100 -7.96 10.89 8.22
CA GLY A 100 -7.72 9.49 8.57
C GLY A 100 -8.94 8.72 9.09
N THR A 101 -10.17 9.24 8.94
CA THR A 101 -11.39 8.66 9.53
C THR A 101 -12.32 8.16 8.43
N GLU A 102 -12.65 6.86 8.45
CA GLU A 102 -13.76 6.32 7.66
C GLU A 102 -15.08 6.80 8.28
N VAL A 103 -15.83 7.65 7.57
CA VAL A 103 -17.12 8.18 8.05
C VAL A 103 -18.26 7.54 7.26
N GLU A 104 -19.26 7.03 7.98
CA GLU A 104 -20.49 6.49 7.40
C GLU A 104 -21.23 7.61 6.64
N GLY A 105 -21.31 7.51 5.31
CA GLY A 105 -21.96 8.50 4.44
C GLY A 105 -21.05 9.50 3.73
N GLY A 106 -19.72 9.45 3.90
CA GLY A 106 -18.81 10.06 2.93
C GLY A 106 -18.79 9.25 1.62
N ASP A 107 -18.46 9.87 0.49
CA ASP A 107 -18.48 9.15 -0.79
C ASP A 107 -17.42 8.03 -0.90
N GLY A 108 -16.51 7.94 0.08
CA GLY A 108 -15.43 6.95 0.12
C GLY A 108 -14.56 6.98 -1.14
N SER A 109 -14.52 8.11 -1.86
CA SER A 109 -14.02 8.19 -3.24
C SER A 109 -12.50 8.06 -3.36
N GLN A 110 -11.76 8.26 -2.27
CA GLN A 110 -10.31 8.28 -2.29
C GLN A 110 -9.72 7.16 -1.43
N SER A 111 -8.82 6.41 -2.06
CA SER A 111 -8.12 5.33 -1.39
C SER A 111 -7.09 5.88 -0.41
N ASN A 112 -6.99 5.24 0.75
CA ASN A 112 -5.95 5.44 1.74
C ASN A 112 -5.02 4.21 1.81
N THR A 113 -4.94 3.49 0.70
CA THR A 113 -4.10 2.31 0.52
C THR A 113 -3.02 2.65 -0.47
N TYR A 114 -1.77 2.37 -0.13
CA TYR A 114 -0.62 2.83 -0.88
C TYR A 114 0.22 1.67 -1.42
N ASP A 115 0.61 1.74 -2.69
CA ASP A 115 1.64 0.91 -3.29
C ASP A 115 2.67 1.80 -3.97
N MET A 116 3.86 1.84 -3.39
CA MET A 116 5.01 2.59 -3.92
C MET A 116 6.30 1.77 -3.85
N SER A 117 6.16 0.48 -3.60
CA SER A 117 7.30 -0.40 -3.43
C SER A 117 7.76 -1.01 -4.75
N LYS A 118 9.05 -1.28 -4.85
CA LYS A 118 9.62 -2.09 -5.93
C LYS A 118 10.33 -3.28 -5.35
N SER A 119 9.98 -4.47 -5.81
CA SER A 119 10.62 -5.73 -5.46
C SER A 119 12.07 -5.78 -5.98
N CYS A 120 12.94 -6.35 -5.15
CA CYS A 120 14.35 -6.59 -5.47
C CYS A 120 14.69 -8.07 -5.21
N PRO A 121 15.07 -8.86 -6.23
CA PRO A 121 15.12 -8.55 -7.68
C PRO A 121 13.72 -8.28 -8.31
N PRO A 122 13.63 -7.71 -9.54
CA PRO A 122 14.72 -7.36 -10.46
C PRO A 122 15.27 -5.94 -10.26
N TYR A 123 14.62 -5.08 -9.47
CA TYR A 123 15.01 -3.68 -9.32
C TYR A 123 16.09 -3.47 -8.24
N CYS A 124 17.18 -4.23 -8.30
CA CYS A 124 18.30 -4.09 -7.37
C CYS A 124 19.17 -2.88 -7.74
N THR A 125 19.30 -1.91 -6.83
CA THR A 125 20.24 -0.78 -7.01
C THR A 125 21.63 -1.04 -6.45
N GLU A 126 21.82 -2.10 -5.65
CA GLU A 126 23.11 -2.48 -5.07
C GLU A 126 23.30 -4.00 -5.14
N GLU A 127 24.56 -4.45 -5.23
CA GLU A 127 24.91 -5.85 -5.02
C GLU A 127 24.49 -6.24 -3.59
N PRO A 128 23.79 -7.36 -3.39
CA PRO A 128 23.43 -7.80 -2.05
C PRO A 128 24.70 -7.97 -1.20
N PRO A 129 24.65 -7.70 0.12
CA PRO A 129 25.80 -7.89 0.99
C PRO A 129 26.32 -9.32 0.83
N VAL A 130 27.62 -9.43 0.52
CA VAL A 130 28.31 -10.71 0.40
C VAL A 130 28.35 -11.34 1.80
N GLU A 131 27.85 -12.58 1.91
CA GLU A 131 27.93 -13.38 3.15
C GLU A 131 29.36 -13.61 3.63
#